data_AF-X1U0G2-F1
#
_entry.id   AF-X1U0G2-F1
#
_cell.length_a   1.000
_cell.length_b   1.000
_cell.length_c   1.000
_cell.angle_alpha   90.00
_cell.angle_beta   90.00
_cell.angle_gamma   90.00
#
_symmetry.space_group_name_H-M   'P 1'
#
loop_
_entity.id
_entity.type
_entity.pdbx_description
1 polymer ?
#
loop_
_entity_poly.entity_id
_entity_poly.type
_entity_poly.pdbx_seq_one_letter_code
_entity_poly.pdbx_strand_id
1 'polypeptide(L)'
;FESPGKGSPKVFKTIEYKTPKHRKKVAQPLKIPGYEDNIEVRIYESDEELESPYNNPMAQAGLLIKTSGAILDNQLFKYQSEEAGRFFFGEVVCEGLAERLREGDWGLITPDRTGINWRHQYCDALRKKVEDILEPCIEEKKKQLEVSPP
;
A
#
# COMPACT_ATOMS: atom_id res chain seq x y z
N PHE A 1 -15.68 -56.81 -14.67
CA PHE A 1 -15.49 -55.40 -15.04
C PHE A 1 -14.65 -54.74 -13.97
N GLU A 2 -13.33 -54.67 -14.17
CA GLU A 2 -12.47 -53.83 -13.34
C GLU A 2 -12.61 -52.38 -13.83
N SER A 3 -12.88 -51.46 -12.90
CA SER A 3 -12.90 -50.04 -13.19
C SER A 3 -11.46 -49.54 -13.39
N PRO A 4 -11.16 -48.74 -14.43
CA PRO A 4 -9.82 -48.22 -14.61
C PRO A 4 -9.52 -47.18 -13.52
N GLY A 5 -8.77 -47.61 -12.50
CA GLY A 5 -8.10 -46.71 -11.59
C GLY A 5 -7.02 -45.95 -12.34
N LYS A 6 -7.18 -44.63 -12.47
CA LYS A 6 -6.11 -43.67 -12.74
C LYS A 6 -6.63 -42.27 -12.43
N GLY A 7 -6.64 -41.93 -11.14
CA GLY A 7 -6.65 -40.52 -10.74
C GLY A 7 -5.36 -39.89 -11.27
N SER A 8 -5.48 -38.93 -12.19
CA SER A 8 -4.35 -38.13 -12.64
C SER A 8 -3.64 -37.52 -11.42
N PRO A 9 -2.29 -37.46 -11.40
CA PRO A 9 -1.57 -36.84 -10.30
C PRO A 9 -2.02 -35.39 -10.18
N LYS A 10 -2.57 -35.03 -9.01
CA LYS A 10 -2.90 -33.63 -8.69
C LYS A 10 -1.58 -32.86 -8.60
N VAL A 11 -1.34 -31.99 -9.56
CA VAL A 11 -0.21 -31.05 -9.52
C VAL A 11 -0.58 -29.94 -8.56
N PHE A 12 0.07 -29.91 -7.40
CA PHE A 12 0.03 -28.77 -6.50
C PHE A 12 1.17 -27.82 -6.89
N LYS A 13 0.82 -26.58 -7.22
CA LYS A 13 1.81 -25.52 -7.45
C LYS A 13 1.60 -24.46 -6.37
N THR A 14 2.61 -24.27 -5.52
CA THR A 14 2.61 -23.18 -4.54
C THR A 14 2.60 -21.85 -5.30
N ILE A 15 1.65 -20.98 -4.95
CA ILE A 15 1.60 -19.61 -5.44
C ILE A 15 2.41 -18.77 -4.48
N GLU A 16 3.48 -18.18 -4.98
CA GLU A 16 4.34 -17.28 -4.20
C GLU A 16 4.45 -15.95 -4.94
N TYR A 17 4.32 -14.86 -4.18
CA TYR A 17 4.57 -13.52 -4.70
C TYR A 17 6.07 -13.23 -4.65
N LYS A 18 6.63 -12.75 -5.77
CA LYS A 18 8.02 -12.30 -5.82
C LYS A 18 8.07 -10.80 -5.60
N THR A 19 8.41 -10.40 -4.38
CA THR A 19 8.63 -9.00 -4.03
C THR A 19 9.82 -8.43 -4.80
N PRO A 20 9.76 -7.16 -5.25
CA PRO A 20 10.93 -6.47 -5.84
C PRO A 20 12.14 -6.51 -4.90
N LYS A 21 13.36 -6.40 -5.46
CA LYS A 21 14.55 -6.19 -4.62
C LYS A 21 14.46 -4.82 -3.96
N HIS A 22 14.74 -4.75 -2.67
CA HIS A 22 14.42 -3.55 -1.90
C HIS A 22 15.29 -3.33 -0.67
N ARG A 23 15.27 -2.09 -0.20
CA ARG A 23 15.83 -1.64 1.08
C ARG A 23 14.71 -1.10 1.97
N LYS A 24 14.74 -1.46 3.25
CA LYS A 24 13.81 -0.93 4.24
C LYS A 24 14.16 0.54 4.56
N LYS A 25 13.19 1.45 4.45
CA LYS A 25 13.35 2.87 4.79
C LYS A 25 12.64 3.24 6.08
N VAL A 26 11.42 2.76 6.26
CA VAL A 26 10.60 3.04 7.45
C VAL A 26 9.97 1.75 7.95
N ALA A 27 9.98 1.53 9.26
CA ALA A 27 9.03 0.65 9.93
C ALA A 27 8.84 1.13 11.37
N GLN A 28 7.70 1.76 11.62
CA GLN A 28 7.39 2.26 12.95
C GLN A 28 5.88 2.41 13.14
N PRO A 29 5.39 2.27 14.39
CA PRO A 29 4.05 2.69 14.73
C PRO A 29 3.97 4.22 14.76
N LEU A 30 2.83 4.77 14.36
CA LEU A 30 2.53 6.19 14.36
C LEU A 30 1.14 6.44 14.91
N LYS A 31 0.92 7.62 15.48
CA LYS A 31 -0.42 8.10 15.83
C LYS A 31 -1.00 8.94 14.72
N ILE A 32 -2.30 8.78 14.47
CA ILE A 32 -3.03 9.68 13.58
C ILE A 32 -3.34 10.97 14.34
N PRO A 33 -2.95 12.16 13.85
CA PRO A 33 -3.25 13.41 14.52
C PRO A 33 -4.75 13.62 14.74
N GLY A 34 -5.15 13.98 15.96
CA GLY A 34 -6.56 14.20 16.33
C GLY A 34 -7.35 12.93 16.64
N TYR A 35 -6.71 11.75 16.61
CA TYR A 35 -7.33 10.47 16.91
C TYR A 35 -6.43 9.64 17.83
N GLU A 36 -7.02 8.69 18.57
CA GLU A 36 -6.27 7.80 19.47
C GLU A 36 -5.70 6.56 18.75
N ASP A 37 -6.04 6.42 17.47
CA ASP A 37 -5.62 5.32 16.61
C ASP A 37 -4.11 5.31 16.35
N ASN A 38 -3.52 4.11 16.43
CA ASN A 38 -2.18 3.84 15.95
C ASN A 38 -2.23 3.17 14.58
N ILE A 39 -1.27 3.53 13.73
CA ILE A 39 -1.02 2.87 12.45
C ILE A 39 0.37 2.27 12.45
N GLU A 40 0.55 1.15 11.76
CA GLU A 40 1.87 0.62 11.46
C GLU A 40 2.23 0.99 10.01
N VAL A 41 3.33 1.71 9.83
CA VAL A 41 3.81 2.10 8.51
C VAL A 41 5.09 1.37 8.20
N ARG A 42 5.14 0.67 7.06
CA ARG A 42 6.33 0.03 6.51
C ARG A 42 6.55 0.52 5.08
N ILE A 43 7.72 1.09 4.82
CA ILE A 43 8.09 1.64 3.51
C ILE A 43 9.42 1.04 3.08
N TYR A 44 9.44 0.57 1.84
CA TYR A 44 10.58 0.00 1.17
C TYR A 44 10.90 0.82 -0.08
N GLU A 45 12.20 0.97 -0.35
CA GLU A 45 12.71 1.53 -1.59
C GLU A 45 13.19 0.37 -2.47
N SER A 46 12.65 0.29 -3.68
CA SER A 46 13.04 -0.65 -4.72
C SER A 46 14.36 -0.23 -5.36
N ASP A 47 15.15 -1.22 -5.78
CA ASP A 47 16.36 -0.98 -6.55
C ASP A 47 16.04 -0.55 -8.00
N GLU A 48 14.82 -0.82 -8.48
CA GLU A 48 14.35 -0.56 -9.84
C GLU A 48 13.04 0.26 -9.81
N GLU A 49 12.76 1.01 -10.88
CA GLU A 49 11.48 1.71 -11.06
C GLU A 49 10.34 0.69 -11.20
N LEU A 50 9.24 0.90 -10.47
CA LEU A 50 8.06 0.03 -10.50
C LEU A 50 6.90 0.71 -11.24
N GLU A 51 5.90 -0.07 -11.63
CA GLU A 51 4.67 0.46 -12.22
C GLU A 51 3.93 1.36 -11.22
N SER A 52 3.39 2.49 -11.68
CA SER A 52 2.63 3.43 -10.83
C SER A 52 1.19 2.95 -10.58
N PRO A 53 0.62 3.17 -9.38
CA PRO A 53 -0.75 2.78 -9.06
C PRO A 53 -1.85 3.66 -9.66
N TYR A 54 -1.54 4.80 -10.33
CA TYR A 54 -2.53 5.80 -10.80
C TYR A 54 -3.72 5.20 -11.57
N ASN A 55 -3.49 4.16 -12.38
CA ASN A 55 -4.52 3.42 -13.11
C ASN A 55 -4.30 1.90 -13.05
N ASN A 56 -3.46 1.43 -12.13
CA ASN A 56 -3.15 0.02 -11.99
C ASN A 56 -3.17 -0.36 -10.50
N PRO A 57 -4.30 -0.82 -9.95
CA PRO A 57 -4.38 -1.21 -8.54
C PRO A 57 -3.47 -2.40 -8.20
N MET A 58 -3.02 -3.17 -9.22
CA MET A 58 -2.10 -4.29 -9.07
C MET A 58 -0.62 -3.87 -9.23
N ALA A 59 -0.36 -2.58 -9.40
CA ALA A 59 0.97 -2.02 -9.46
C ALA A 59 1.79 -2.38 -8.21
N GLN A 60 3.09 -2.63 -8.41
CA GLN A 60 3.99 -2.94 -7.31
C GLN A 60 4.41 -1.70 -6.52
N ALA A 61 4.40 -0.51 -7.15
CA ALA A 61 4.61 0.73 -6.41
C ALA A 61 3.36 1.10 -5.60
N GLY A 62 3.59 1.89 -4.55
CA GLY A 62 2.55 2.41 -3.68
C GLY A 62 2.44 1.69 -2.35
N LEU A 63 1.70 2.34 -1.46
CA LEU A 63 1.45 1.86 -0.12
C LEU A 63 0.08 1.21 -0.08
N LEU A 64 0.06 -0.08 0.24
CA LEU A 64 -1.16 -0.81 0.50
C LEU A 64 -1.77 -0.31 1.80
N ILE A 65 -2.96 0.27 1.72
CA ILE A 65 -3.70 0.72 2.90
C ILE A 65 -4.54 -0.46 3.39
N LYS A 66 -4.24 -0.94 4.59
CA LYS A 66 -4.69 -2.24 5.10
C LYS A 66 -5.42 -2.10 6.42
N THR A 67 -6.35 -3.02 6.61
CA THR A 67 -6.94 -3.39 7.91
C THR A 67 -6.61 -4.86 8.18
N SER A 68 -6.98 -5.38 9.35
CA SER A 68 -6.81 -6.79 9.69
C SER A 68 -7.45 -7.76 8.69
N GLY A 69 -8.48 -7.34 7.96
CA GLY A 69 -9.24 -8.21 7.06
C GLY A 69 -9.16 -7.87 5.57
N ALA A 70 -8.67 -6.69 5.19
CA ALA A 70 -8.73 -6.23 3.80
C ALA A 70 -7.65 -5.21 3.43
N ILE A 71 -7.22 -5.27 2.18
CA ILE A 71 -6.53 -4.17 1.50
C ILE A 71 -7.62 -3.28 0.91
N LEU A 72 -7.63 -2.01 1.27
CA LEU A 72 -8.67 -1.06 0.88
C LEU A 72 -8.24 -0.17 -0.28
N ASP A 73 -6.93 0.08 -0.43
CA ASP A 73 -6.40 0.96 -1.46
C ASP A 73 -4.91 0.72 -1.71
N ASN A 74 -4.39 1.20 -2.84
CA ASN A 74 -2.95 1.27 -3.15
C ASN A 74 -2.60 2.68 -3.60
N GLN A 75 -1.86 3.42 -2.77
CA GLN A 75 -1.68 4.86 -2.95
C GLN A 75 -0.23 5.32 -2.82
N LEU A 76 0.13 6.30 -3.65
CA LEU A 76 1.31 7.17 -3.45
C LEU A 76 0.89 8.62 -3.09
N PHE A 77 -0.42 8.87 -2.97
CA PHE A 77 -1.01 10.17 -2.67
C PHE A 77 -0.49 11.28 -3.59
N LYS A 78 -0.03 12.41 -3.04
CA LYS A 78 0.55 13.51 -3.84
C LYS A 78 1.76 13.12 -4.70
N TYR A 79 2.39 11.97 -4.44
CA TYR A 79 3.56 11.49 -5.17
C TYR A 79 3.24 10.52 -6.32
N GLN A 80 1.97 10.31 -6.64
CA GLN A 80 1.56 9.32 -7.64
C GLN A 80 2.03 9.64 -9.08
N SER A 81 2.26 10.93 -9.37
CA SER A 81 2.83 11.42 -10.63
C SER A 81 4.34 11.62 -10.59
N GLU A 82 4.99 11.40 -9.45
CA GLU A 82 6.42 11.64 -9.27
C GLU A 82 7.21 10.39 -9.69
N GLU A 83 8.25 10.58 -10.51
CA GLU A 83 9.13 9.48 -10.96
C GLU A 83 9.79 8.79 -9.76
N ALA A 84 10.32 9.58 -8.81
CA ALA A 84 10.88 9.08 -7.57
C ALA A 84 9.86 8.24 -6.75
N GLY A 85 8.57 8.55 -6.84
CA GLY A 85 7.50 7.82 -6.14
C GLY A 85 7.39 6.36 -6.60
N ARG A 86 7.74 6.07 -7.86
CA ARG A 86 7.68 4.73 -8.44
C ARG A 86 8.73 3.76 -7.89
N PHE A 87 9.67 4.23 -7.09
CA PHE A 87 10.62 3.38 -6.38
C PHE A 87 10.11 2.95 -5.00
N PHE A 88 8.97 3.46 -4.53
CA PHE A 88 8.51 3.18 -3.18
C PHE A 88 7.29 2.27 -3.17
N PHE A 89 7.32 1.30 -2.27
CA PHE A 89 6.19 0.45 -1.98
C PHE A 89 6.16 0.04 -0.50
N GLY A 90 5.04 -0.48 -0.05
CA GLY A 90 4.91 -0.94 1.32
C GLY A 90 3.48 -1.04 1.78
N GLU A 91 3.28 -0.84 3.08
CA GLU A 91 1.96 -0.97 3.69
C GLU A 91 1.75 0.00 4.85
N VAL A 92 0.49 0.39 5.01
CA VAL A 92 -0.03 1.15 6.14
C VAL A 92 -1.16 0.34 6.75
N VAL A 93 -0.93 -0.25 7.92
CA VAL A 93 -1.94 -1.02 8.66
C VAL A 93 -2.65 -0.07 9.62
N CYS A 94 -3.96 0.07 9.46
CA CYS A 94 -4.80 0.97 10.24
C CYS A 94 -6.10 0.25 10.66
N GLU A 95 -6.09 -0.36 11.85
CA GLU A 95 -7.28 -1.07 12.38
C GLU A 95 -8.45 -0.13 12.66
N GLY A 96 -8.16 1.13 12.96
CA GLY A 96 -9.16 2.17 13.19
C GLY A 96 -10.12 2.38 12.03
N LEU A 97 -9.70 2.14 10.78
CA LEU A 97 -10.60 2.15 9.63
C LEU A 97 -11.70 1.10 9.76
N ALA A 98 -11.33 -0.13 10.13
CA ALA A 98 -12.29 -1.22 10.27
C ALA A 98 -13.19 -1.03 11.49
N GLU A 99 -12.66 -0.51 12.60
CA GLU A 99 -13.43 -0.24 13.81
C GLU A 99 -14.51 0.82 13.56
N ARG A 100 -14.13 1.96 12.97
CA ARG A 100 -15.08 3.05 12.65
C ARG A 100 -16.16 2.64 11.66
N LEU A 101 -15.81 1.80 10.68
CA LEU A 101 -16.80 1.23 9.76
C LEU A 101 -17.83 0.35 10.50
N ARG A 102 -17.41 -0.44 11.49
CA ARG A 102 -18.34 -1.23 12.33
C ARG A 102 -19.23 -0.34 13.19
N GLU A 103 -18.72 0.81 13.62
CA GLU A 103 -19.47 1.82 14.38
C GLU A 103 -20.44 2.65 13.52
N GLY A 104 -20.42 2.46 12.19
CA GLY A 104 -21.36 3.09 11.27
C GLY A 104 -20.84 4.34 10.56
N ASP A 105 -19.53 4.62 10.63
CA ASP A 105 -18.89 5.68 9.84
C ASP A 105 -18.66 5.25 8.39
N TRP A 106 -19.76 5.06 7.66
CA TRP A 106 -19.74 4.62 6.26
C TRP A 106 -19.11 5.67 5.32
N GLY A 107 -18.90 6.90 5.79
CA GLY A 107 -18.27 7.98 5.03
C GLY A 107 -16.78 7.74 4.74
N LEU A 108 -16.16 6.74 5.37
CA LEU A 108 -14.76 6.34 5.18
C LEU A 108 -14.49 5.65 3.84
N ILE A 109 -15.50 5.06 3.22
CA ILE A 109 -15.40 4.32 1.95
C ILE A 109 -16.18 5.08 0.88
N THR A 110 -15.72 5.03 -0.36
CA THR A 110 -16.42 5.67 -1.49
C THR A 110 -17.81 5.03 -1.69
N PRO A 111 -18.82 5.77 -2.19
CA PRO A 111 -20.17 5.22 -2.37
C PRO A 111 -20.24 3.98 -3.29
N ASP A 112 -19.34 3.89 -4.26
CA ASP A 112 -19.18 2.76 -5.19
C ASP A 112 -18.35 1.60 -4.59
N ARG A 113 -17.84 1.76 -3.36
CA ARG A 113 -17.04 0.77 -2.60
C ARG A 113 -15.77 0.33 -3.31
N THR A 114 -15.20 1.19 -4.14
CA THR A 114 -13.96 0.92 -4.87
C THR A 114 -12.70 1.31 -4.10
N GLY A 115 -12.82 2.10 -3.03
CA GLY A 115 -11.69 2.45 -2.19
C GLY A 115 -12.04 3.34 -1.01
N ILE A 116 -11.02 3.96 -0.44
CA ILE A 116 -11.15 4.87 0.69
C ILE A 116 -11.62 6.24 0.21
N ASN A 117 -12.58 6.83 0.92
CA ASN A 117 -12.95 8.22 0.71
C ASN A 117 -11.93 9.15 1.37
N TRP A 118 -10.90 9.54 0.62
CA TRP A 118 -9.83 10.43 1.08
C TRP A 118 -10.27 11.86 1.44
N ARG A 119 -11.53 12.23 1.17
CA ARG A 119 -12.11 13.51 1.62
C ARG A 119 -12.67 13.45 3.04
N HIS A 120 -12.83 12.25 3.61
CA HIS A 120 -13.25 12.10 4.99
C HIS A 120 -12.15 12.60 5.94
N GLN A 121 -12.53 13.30 7.02
CA GLN A 121 -11.58 13.91 7.96
C GLN A 121 -10.53 12.95 8.53
N TYR A 122 -10.94 11.71 8.84
CA TYR A 122 -10.06 10.67 9.36
C TYR A 122 -9.07 10.19 8.30
N CYS A 123 -9.58 9.93 7.09
CA CYS A 123 -8.77 9.47 5.96
C CYS A 123 -7.78 10.56 5.50
N ASP A 124 -8.18 11.82 5.54
CA ASP A 124 -7.28 12.95 5.23
C ASP A 124 -6.17 13.11 6.29
N ALA A 125 -6.49 12.94 7.58
CA ALA A 125 -5.49 12.94 8.65
C ALA A 125 -4.48 11.79 8.49
N LEU A 126 -4.97 10.59 8.14
CA LEU A 126 -4.14 9.44 7.80
C LEU A 126 -3.24 9.75 6.59
N ARG A 127 -3.83 10.23 5.49
CA ARG A 127 -3.12 10.60 4.26
C ARG A 127 -1.98 11.57 4.54
N LYS A 128 -2.27 12.70 5.19
CA LYS A 128 -1.26 13.72 5.54
C LYS A 128 -0.13 13.12 6.36
N LYS A 129 -0.48 12.30 7.36
CA LYS A 129 0.52 11.68 8.21
C LYS A 129 1.44 10.73 7.44
N VAL A 130 0.91 10.00 6.47
CA VAL A 130 1.72 9.12 5.61
C VAL A 130 2.54 9.92 4.59
N GLU A 131 1.98 10.99 4.03
CA GLU A 131 2.71 11.92 3.15
C GLU A 131 3.92 12.54 3.85
N ASP A 132 3.79 12.98 5.11
CA ASP A 132 4.91 13.53 5.91
C ASP A 132 6.07 12.53 6.08
N ILE A 133 5.76 11.22 6.12
CA ILE A 133 6.75 10.16 6.27
C ILE A 133 7.38 9.79 4.93
N LEU A 134 6.60 9.81 3.85
CA LEU A 134 7.08 9.59 2.49
C LEU A 134 7.98 10.72 2.02
N GLU A 135 7.67 11.97 2.38
CA GLU A 135 8.37 13.17 1.89
C GLU A 135 9.90 13.09 1.94
N PRO A 136 10.54 12.81 3.09
CA PRO A 136 12.00 12.72 3.13
C PRO A 136 12.54 11.59 2.26
N CYS A 137 11.81 10.47 2.10
CA CYS A 137 12.22 9.35 1.25
C CYS A 137 12.18 9.75 -0.23
N ILE A 138 11.11 10.43 -0.64
CA ILE A 138 10.91 10.89 -2.02
C ILE A 138 11.97 11.93 -2.38
N GLU A 139 12.19 12.92 -1.52
CA GLU A 139 13.17 13.99 -1.77
C GLU A 139 14.61 13.47 -1.80
N GLU A 140 14.94 12.45 -0.99
CA GLU A 140 16.22 11.74 -1.10
C GLU A 140 16.36 11.05 -2.47
N LYS A 141 15.31 10.35 -2.92
CA LYS A 141 15.33 9.63 -4.21
C LYS A 141 15.41 10.58 -5.40
N LYS A 142 14.68 11.70 -5.39
CA LYS A 142 14.77 12.74 -6.43
C LYS A 142 16.21 13.20 -6.64
N LYS A 143 16.93 13.51 -5.55
CA LYS A 143 18.34 13.91 -5.61
C LYS A 143 19.24 12.80 -6.19
N GLN A 144 18.97 11.54 -5.88
CA GLN A 144 19.74 10.42 -6.46
C GLN A 144 19.53 10.31 -7.97
N LEU A 145 18.29 10.48 -8.44
CA LEU A 145 17.94 10.44 -9.87
C LEU A 145 18.53 11.62 -10.65
N GLU A 146 18.62 12.81 -10.05
CA GLU A 146 19.28 13.98 -10.67
C GLU A 146 20.80 13.79 -10.84
N VAL A 147 21.44 13.11 -9.88
CA VAL A 147 22.90 12.89 -9.88
C VAL A 147 23.31 11.73 -10.79
N SER A 148 22.39 10.81 -11.08
CA SER A 148 22.61 9.67 -11.96
C SER A 148 21.88 9.91 -13.29
N PRO A 149 22.44 10.70 -14.23
CA PRO A 149 21.83 10.84 -15.54
C PRO A 149 21.81 9.48 -16.26
N PRO A 150 20.87 9.29 -17.21
CA PRO A 150 20.72 8.05 -17.98
C PRO A 150 21.95 7.70 -18.83
#